data_AF-A0A6L8Q6J7-F1
#
_entry.id   AF-A0A6L8Q6J7-F1
#
_cell.length_a   1.000
_cell.length_b   1.000
_cell.length_c   1.000
_cell.angle_alpha   90.00
_cell.angle_beta   90.00
_cell.angle_gamma   90.00
#
_symmetry.space_group_name_H-M   'P 1'
#
loop_
_entity.id
_entity.type
_entity.pdbx_description
1 polymer ?
#
loop_
_entity_poly.entity_id
_entity_poly.type
_entity_poly.pdbx_seq_one_letter_code
_entity_poly.pdbx_strand_id
1 'polypeptide(L)'
;MEQAEAADKPNLPCRHGNAPSPQTVLSRIPLWWLRSSLPAPTGTLPPSARPGSPSRTAAERPSLYPTPSAPGKKGSSALFRHNGHLASSSLPALSCSGQDAKNVSGSLSSGWFHAKMSASKPGRPLLCMHTTGWFFIWGGVRGMRYDKPWLSLEEQADLLAQRSLEGDRAVVIEHLRDVGYYRLSGYWHVFKDEDDSFRPGTTFDRVWGLYVFDRQLRLTTLDAIERVEVFMRSRLAYYLADKTGVFGYLERPALPRLSQEEYLSFLKRCMDCYGRSREPFADHFRKVYGDECGMPPYWVMVNLMEMGLLLRLYKGASCDIRGEIASEVGVTATVLDSWLVALNTVRNICAHHSRLWNRPFGTRPMIPRAKNDARWHEPYKVESDRIFGVLTILSCLLEVIAPDTSWRCRLFAQLEGRTEMDMLSMGFRPGWQECPFWKPWMQDVAWAADRQATIQ
;
A
#
# COMPACT_ATOMS: atom_id res chain seq x y z
N MET A 1 -35.64 8.88 48.22
CA MET A 1 -37.06 8.50 48.10
C MET A 1 -37.38 8.46 46.62
N GLU A 2 -37.80 7.38 45.98
CA GLU A 2 -38.10 6.01 46.38
C GLU A 2 -38.22 5.22 45.06
N GLN A 3 -37.75 3.97 45.06
CA GLN A 3 -37.93 3.03 43.96
C GLN A 3 -39.37 2.51 43.92
N ALA A 4 -39.84 2.09 42.75
CA ALA A 4 -40.71 0.93 42.50
C ALA A 4 -41.22 1.00 41.05
N GLU A 5 -41.63 -0.05 40.35
CA GLU A 5 -41.39 -1.49 40.31
C GLU A 5 -42.23 -1.96 39.09
N ALA A 6 -41.84 -3.08 38.48
CA ALA A 6 -42.45 -3.63 37.28
C ALA A 6 -43.93 -4.06 37.45
N ALA A 7 -44.69 -4.02 36.35
CA ALA A 7 -45.91 -4.82 36.18
C ALA A 7 -46.09 -5.23 34.71
N ASP A 8 -46.64 -6.43 34.56
CA ASP A 8 -46.56 -7.40 33.47
C ASP A 8 -47.87 -7.47 32.65
N LYS A 9 -47.77 -7.92 31.38
CA LYS A 9 -48.80 -8.45 30.42
C LYS A 9 -49.70 -7.50 29.60
N PRO A 10 -50.30 -7.94 28.45
CA PRO A 10 -49.92 -9.00 27.49
C PRO A 10 -49.98 -8.59 25.98
N ASN A 11 -49.30 -9.39 25.16
CA ASN A 11 -49.41 -9.63 23.70
C ASN A 11 -50.52 -8.97 22.86
N LEU A 12 -50.12 -8.33 21.75
CA LEU A 12 -50.77 -8.39 20.42
C LEU A 12 -49.69 -8.22 19.31
N PRO A 13 -49.79 -8.93 18.16
CA PRO A 13 -48.66 -9.17 17.28
C PRO A 13 -48.47 -8.06 16.24
N CYS A 14 -47.27 -7.47 16.19
CA CYS A 14 -46.86 -6.65 15.05
C CYS A 14 -46.48 -7.56 13.88
N ARG A 15 -47.24 -7.46 12.78
CA ARG A 15 -46.95 -8.10 11.49
C ARG A 15 -45.56 -7.68 10.99
N HIS A 16 -44.60 -8.59 11.07
CA HIS A 16 -43.37 -8.51 10.30
C HIS A 16 -43.65 -8.88 8.84
N GLY A 17 -43.35 -7.97 7.93
CA GLY A 17 -43.22 -8.28 6.51
C GLY A 17 -42.09 -9.30 6.33
N ASN A 18 -42.40 -10.39 5.62
CA ASN A 18 -41.50 -11.51 5.35
C ASN A 18 -40.14 -11.04 4.80
N ALA A 19 -39.09 -11.14 5.61
CA ALA A 19 -37.73 -11.29 5.10
C ALA A 19 -37.60 -12.72 4.55
N PRO A 20 -37.04 -12.93 3.34
CA PRO A 20 -36.86 -14.27 2.82
C PRO A 20 -35.86 -15.06 3.70
N SER A 21 -36.13 -16.35 3.89
CA SER A 21 -35.27 -17.23 4.68
C SER A 21 -33.88 -17.37 4.02
N PRO A 22 -32.80 -17.62 4.79
CA PRO A 22 -31.43 -17.77 4.28
C PRO A 22 -31.27 -18.80 3.15
N GLN A 23 -32.17 -19.80 3.09
CA GLN A 23 -32.19 -20.81 2.03
C GLN A 23 -32.53 -20.23 0.64
N THR A 24 -33.22 -19.10 0.57
CA THR A 24 -33.69 -18.52 -0.70
C THR A 24 -32.54 -17.88 -1.50
N VAL A 25 -31.51 -17.36 -0.82
CA VAL A 25 -30.34 -16.70 -1.44
C VAL A 25 -29.36 -17.69 -2.04
N LEU A 26 -29.26 -18.89 -1.47
CA LEU A 26 -28.32 -19.95 -1.90
C LEU A 26 -28.80 -20.73 -3.13
N SER A 27 -30.10 -20.67 -3.48
CA SER A 27 -30.65 -21.35 -4.66
C SER A 27 -30.19 -20.76 -6.00
N ARG A 28 -29.50 -19.62 -6.00
CA ARG A 28 -29.10 -18.87 -7.21
C ARG A 28 -27.60 -18.93 -7.52
N ILE A 29 -26.82 -19.66 -6.73
CA ILE A 29 -25.41 -19.94 -7.01
C ILE A 29 -25.33 -21.37 -7.56
N PRO A 30 -24.84 -21.58 -8.80
CA PRO A 30 -24.81 -22.93 -9.36
C PRO A 30 -23.97 -23.87 -8.49
N LEU A 31 -24.55 -25.00 -8.05
CA LEU A 31 -23.88 -26.01 -7.22
C LEU A 31 -22.58 -26.57 -7.82
N TRP A 32 -22.40 -26.47 -9.15
CA TRP A 32 -21.16 -26.86 -9.82
C TRP A 32 -19.99 -25.89 -9.56
N TRP A 33 -20.26 -24.68 -9.06
CA TRP A 33 -19.24 -23.67 -8.72
C TRP A 33 -18.62 -23.89 -7.33
N LEU A 34 -19.37 -24.50 -6.39
CA LEU A 34 -18.90 -24.81 -5.02
C LEU A 34 -17.94 -26.01 -4.96
N ARG A 35 -17.90 -26.86 -5.99
CA ARG A 35 -17.08 -28.09 -6.02
C ARG A 35 -15.63 -27.90 -6.46
N SER A 36 -15.25 -26.73 -6.97
CA SER A 36 -13.92 -26.51 -7.54
C SER A 36 -12.82 -26.12 -6.53
N SER A 37 -13.16 -25.99 -5.24
CA SER A 37 -12.27 -25.41 -4.22
C SER A 37 -12.04 -26.29 -2.98
N LEU A 38 -12.41 -27.58 -3.01
CA LEU A 38 -12.09 -28.52 -1.93
C LEU A 38 -11.00 -29.51 -2.40
N PRO A 39 -9.90 -29.70 -1.65
CA PRO A 39 -8.98 -30.80 -1.93
C PRO A 39 -9.70 -32.14 -1.67
N ALA A 40 -9.45 -33.11 -2.54
CA ALA A 40 -10.00 -34.46 -2.42
C ALA A 40 -9.62 -35.10 -1.05
N PRO A 41 -10.53 -35.82 -0.38
CA PRO A 41 -10.18 -36.53 0.84
C PRO A 41 -9.32 -37.74 0.48
N THR A 42 -8.03 -37.69 0.83
CA THR A 42 -7.17 -38.87 0.92
C THR A 42 -7.39 -39.54 2.28
N GLY A 43 -7.68 -40.84 2.26
CA GLY A 43 -7.60 -41.68 3.47
C GLY A 43 -8.81 -42.57 3.72
N THR A 44 -8.69 -43.80 3.25
CA THR A 44 -9.42 -45.01 3.65
C THR A 44 -9.46 -45.20 5.17
N LEU A 45 -10.66 -45.47 5.73
CA LEU A 45 -10.88 -46.06 7.06
C LEU A 45 -11.36 -47.50 6.90
N PRO A 46 -10.92 -48.46 7.75
CA PRO A 46 -11.62 -49.72 7.98
C PRO A 46 -12.39 -49.72 9.32
N PRO A 47 -13.27 -50.72 9.58
CA PRO A 47 -14.58 -50.45 10.18
C PRO A 47 -14.77 -50.87 11.66
N SER A 48 -15.82 -50.26 12.24
CA SER A 48 -16.75 -50.70 13.29
C SER A 48 -16.24 -51.15 14.68
N ALA A 49 -16.72 -50.47 15.73
CA ALA A 49 -17.57 -51.08 16.77
C ALA A 49 -18.09 -50.03 17.79
N ARG A 50 -19.40 -50.04 18.02
CA ARG A 50 -20.14 -49.60 19.23
C ARG A 50 -21.23 -50.66 19.46
N PRO A 51 -21.83 -50.85 20.66
CA PRO A 51 -22.10 -49.81 21.65
C PRO A 51 -21.89 -50.19 23.14
N GLY A 52 -21.92 -49.18 24.00
CA GLY A 52 -22.00 -49.37 25.45
C GLY A 52 -21.86 -48.05 26.23
N SER A 53 -22.98 -47.49 26.65
CA SER A 53 -23.14 -46.58 27.79
C SER A 53 -24.21 -47.22 28.70
N PRO A 54 -24.34 -46.91 30.02
CA PRO A 54 -24.00 -45.64 30.66
C PRO A 54 -23.37 -45.71 32.07
N SER A 55 -22.77 -44.59 32.52
CA SER A 55 -23.22 -43.78 33.67
C SER A 55 -22.12 -43.15 34.52
N ARG A 56 -22.43 -41.91 34.93
CA ARG A 56 -22.06 -41.17 36.15
C ARG A 56 -20.74 -40.37 36.27
N THR A 57 -21.00 -39.09 36.58
CA THR A 57 -20.43 -38.19 37.61
C THR A 57 -19.25 -37.26 37.31
N ALA A 58 -19.56 -35.98 37.58
CA ALA A 58 -18.77 -34.94 38.26
C ALA A 58 -17.68 -34.16 37.50
N ALA A 59 -17.97 -32.86 37.39
CA ALA A 59 -17.14 -31.69 37.67
C ALA A 59 -15.61 -31.79 37.47
N GLU A 60 -15.07 -30.94 36.60
CA GLU A 60 -14.24 -29.77 36.97
C GLU A 60 -13.67 -29.08 35.72
N ARG A 61 -13.60 -27.75 35.74
CA ARG A 61 -12.91 -26.92 34.75
C ARG A 61 -11.41 -26.89 35.07
N PRO A 62 -10.54 -26.69 34.07
CA PRO A 62 -9.38 -25.83 34.30
C PRO A 62 -9.23 -24.72 33.26
N SER A 63 -9.00 -23.52 33.81
CA SER A 63 -8.40 -22.35 33.17
C SER A 63 -6.92 -22.60 32.94
N LEU A 64 -6.38 -22.24 31.77
CA LEU A 64 -4.94 -22.23 31.50
C LEU A 64 -4.57 -21.01 30.64
N TYR A 65 -4.07 -19.97 31.30
CA TYR A 65 -3.04 -19.08 30.76
C TYR A 65 -1.75 -19.35 31.55
N PRO A 66 -0.57 -19.34 30.91
CA PRO A 66 0.67 -19.05 31.62
C PRO A 66 1.40 -17.84 31.01
N THR A 67 1.90 -16.97 31.88
CA THR A 67 2.94 -15.97 31.63
C THR A 67 4.12 -16.20 32.61
N PRO A 68 5.31 -15.64 32.35
CA PRO A 68 6.55 -16.43 32.30
C PRO A 68 7.47 -16.26 33.53
N SER A 69 8.45 -17.16 33.64
CA SER A 69 9.58 -17.06 34.56
C SER A 69 10.91 -17.38 33.87
N ALA A 70 11.85 -16.45 33.94
CA ALA A 70 13.31 -16.61 33.83
C ALA A 70 13.93 -16.27 35.21
N PRO A 71 15.26 -16.38 35.51
CA PRO A 71 16.41 -16.67 34.63
C PRO A 71 17.45 -17.67 35.20
N GLY A 72 18.46 -18.03 34.40
CA GLY A 72 19.66 -18.74 34.86
C GLY A 72 20.77 -18.87 33.80
N LYS A 73 21.94 -18.28 34.08
CA LYS A 73 23.15 -18.19 33.22
C LYS A 73 24.06 -19.43 33.29
N LYS A 74 24.74 -19.72 32.18
CA LYS A 74 26.11 -20.29 31.92
C LYS A 74 26.05 -20.84 30.48
N GLY A 75 26.86 -20.50 29.48
CA GLY A 75 28.25 -20.05 29.41
C GLY A 75 29.07 -21.14 28.71
N SER A 76 29.24 -21.10 27.38
CA SER A 76 30.50 -21.44 26.68
C SER A 76 30.44 -21.23 25.16
N SER A 77 31.61 -20.87 24.65
CA SER A 77 32.07 -20.48 23.31
C SER A 77 32.40 -21.64 22.35
N ALA A 78 32.28 -21.40 21.04
CA ALA A 78 33.19 -21.88 19.96
C ALA A 78 32.79 -21.17 18.65
N LEU A 79 33.55 -20.23 18.06
CA LEU A 79 34.78 -20.37 17.27
C LEU A 79 34.70 -21.39 16.13
N PHE A 80 34.64 -20.91 14.88
CA PHE A 80 35.17 -21.62 13.71
C PHE A 80 35.90 -20.63 12.79
N ARG A 81 37.22 -20.78 12.71
CA ARG A 81 38.11 -20.21 11.70
C ARG A 81 38.94 -21.35 11.09
N HIS A 82 38.96 -21.37 9.76
CA HIS A 82 40.00 -21.77 8.81
C HIS A 82 41.01 -22.92 9.07
N ASN A 83 41.10 -23.81 8.08
CA ASN A 83 42.25 -24.13 7.18
C ASN A 83 41.95 -25.50 6.52
N GLY A 84 42.30 -25.87 5.28
CA GLY A 84 43.13 -25.32 4.20
C GLY A 84 43.66 -26.50 3.37
N HIS A 85 43.67 -26.38 2.03
CA HIS A 85 44.57 -27.05 1.04
C HIS A 85 44.55 -28.61 0.91
N LEU A 86 44.67 -29.28 -0.25
CA LEU A 86 45.54 -29.10 -1.44
C LEU A 86 45.11 -30.03 -2.61
N ALA A 87 45.46 -29.60 -3.85
CA ALA A 87 45.91 -30.37 -5.04
C ALA A 87 44.96 -31.37 -5.76
N SER A 88 45.01 -31.66 -7.07
CA SER A 88 45.68 -31.11 -8.28
C SER A 88 45.32 -32.05 -9.46
N SER A 89 45.09 -31.54 -10.68
CA SER A 89 45.48 -32.18 -11.97
C SER A 89 45.04 -31.30 -13.18
N SER A 90 45.91 -30.51 -13.82
CA SER A 90 46.67 -30.77 -15.08
C SER A 90 45.80 -31.08 -16.32
N LEU A 91 45.60 -30.14 -17.28
CA LEU A 91 46.39 -29.78 -18.51
C LEU A 91 45.63 -30.25 -19.80
N PRO A 92 45.92 -29.78 -21.03
CA PRO A 92 46.60 -28.56 -21.51
C PRO A 92 45.85 -27.81 -22.65
N ALA A 93 46.44 -26.67 -23.05
CA ALA A 93 46.09 -25.82 -24.18
C ALA A 93 46.54 -26.37 -25.55
N LEU A 94 45.90 -25.92 -26.63
CA LEU A 94 46.38 -26.01 -28.01
C LEU A 94 46.20 -24.66 -28.72
N SER A 95 47.33 -24.09 -29.11
CA SER A 95 47.48 -22.99 -30.08
C SER A 95 47.51 -23.55 -31.51
N CYS A 96 46.97 -22.81 -32.47
CA CYS A 96 47.44 -22.88 -33.86
C CYS A 96 47.29 -21.53 -34.57
N SER A 97 48.33 -21.23 -35.33
CA SER A 97 48.69 -20.02 -36.06
C SER A 97 48.23 -20.02 -37.52
N GLY A 98 48.31 -18.85 -38.18
CA GLY A 98 48.42 -18.68 -39.64
C GLY A 98 47.62 -17.47 -40.13
N GLN A 99 48.26 -16.31 -40.39
CA GLN A 99 48.67 -15.79 -41.72
C GLN A 99 47.47 -15.33 -42.57
N ASP A 100 47.45 -14.27 -43.36
CA ASP A 100 48.28 -13.11 -43.72
C ASP A 100 47.39 -12.32 -44.70
N ALA A 101 47.49 -10.98 -44.77
CA ALA A 101 47.41 -10.16 -46.01
C ALA A 101 47.08 -8.67 -45.78
N LYS A 102 48.15 -7.87 -45.79
CA LYS A 102 48.39 -6.66 -46.61
C LYS A 102 47.21 -5.92 -47.25
N ASN A 103 47.11 -4.61 -47.00
CA ASN A 103 47.34 -3.46 -47.91
C ASN A 103 46.46 -2.27 -47.50
N VAL A 104 46.96 -1.09 -47.10
CA VAL A 104 47.71 -0.02 -47.81
C VAL A 104 46.86 1.26 -47.88
N SER A 105 47.44 2.31 -47.29
CA SER A 105 47.37 3.76 -47.58
C SER A 105 46.04 4.52 -47.62
N GLY A 106 46.04 5.67 -46.93
CA GLY A 106 45.15 6.80 -47.22
C GLY A 106 45.22 7.92 -46.19
N SER A 107 46.37 8.61 -46.11
CA SER A 107 46.48 9.91 -45.44
C SER A 107 45.64 10.95 -46.17
N LEU A 108 44.90 11.81 -45.45
CA LEU A 108 44.71 13.22 -45.81
C LEU A 108 44.24 14.03 -44.59
N SER A 109 45.04 15.03 -44.24
CA SER A 109 44.74 16.11 -43.30
C SER A 109 43.75 17.12 -43.89
N SER A 110 42.88 17.71 -43.06
CA SER A 110 42.61 19.16 -43.03
C SER A 110 41.49 19.44 -42.02
N GLY A 111 41.76 20.34 -41.08
CA GLY A 111 40.74 20.89 -40.19
C GLY A 111 40.00 22.04 -40.84
N TRP A 112 38.77 22.32 -40.40
CA TRP A 112 38.14 23.65 -40.45
C TRP A 112 37.10 23.77 -39.32
N PHE A 113 37.17 24.90 -38.62
CA PHE A 113 36.17 25.42 -37.70
C PHE A 113 34.79 25.55 -38.36
N HIS A 114 33.70 25.35 -37.60
CA HIS A 114 32.67 26.38 -37.40
C HIS A 114 31.63 25.99 -36.34
N ALA A 115 31.37 26.94 -35.45
CA ALA A 115 30.28 26.96 -34.49
C ALA A 115 28.89 26.83 -35.13
N LYS A 116 27.92 26.24 -34.40
CA LYS A 116 26.50 26.51 -34.62
C LYS A 116 25.67 26.45 -33.33
N MET A 117 25.22 27.65 -32.98
CA MET A 117 24.05 28.08 -32.21
C MET A 117 23.04 27.05 -31.70
N SER A 118 22.76 27.20 -30.41
CA SER A 118 21.46 27.19 -29.70
C SER A 118 20.20 27.10 -30.57
N ALA A 119 19.33 26.13 -30.23
CA ALA A 119 17.89 26.24 -30.41
C ALA A 119 17.16 25.39 -29.36
N SER A 120 16.70 26.06 -28.30
CA SER A 120 15.70 25.58 -27.34
C SER A 120 14.42 25.11 -28.02
N LYS A 121 13.89 23.94 -27.67
CA LYS A 121 12.52 23.52 -28.00
C LYS A 121 11.64 23.47 -26.75
N PRO A 122 10.42 24.05 -26.76
CA PRO A 122 9.50 23.99 -25.63
C PRO A 122 8.73 22.66 -25.63
N GLY A 123 8.60 22.06 -24.44
CA GLY A 123 7.81 20.85 -24.20
C GLY A 123 6.32 21.09 -24.37
N ARG A 124 5.65 20.22 -25.14
CA ARG A 124 4.18 20.18 -25.30
C ARG A 124 3.54 19.21 -24.28
N PRO A 125 2.30 19.49 -23.83
CA PRO A 125 1.59 18.70 -22.83
C PRO A 125 0.95 17.44 -23.44
N LEU A 126 0.95 16.34 -22.68
CA LEU A 126 0.25 15.10 -23.02
C LEU A 126 -1.25 15.24 -22.73
N LEU A 127 -2.08 15.25 -23.78
CA LEU A 127 -3.54 15.23 -23.72
C LEU A 127 -4.06 13.80 -23.85
N CYS A 128 -5.07 13.49 -23.03
CA CYS A 128 -5.81 12.24 -22.93
C CYS A 128 -6.56 11.89 -24.24
N MET A 129 -6.55 10.61 -24.61
CA MET A 129 -7.23 10.07 -25.81
C MET A 129 -8.75 10.17 -25.69
N HIS A 130 -9.38 10.80 -26.68
CA HIS A 130 -10.72 10.43 -27.16
C HIS A 130 -10.60 9.98 -28.62
N THR A 131 -11.44 9.00 -28.96
CA THR A 131 -11.53 8.23 -30.19
C THR A 131 -11.79 9.06 -31.45
N THR A 132 -10.88 9.01 -32.42
CA THR A 132 -11.18 9.07 -33.88
C THR A 132 -9.99 8.52 -34.64
N GLY A 133 -10.25 7.65 -35.63
CA GLY A 133 -9.23 6.90 -36.38
C GLY A 133 -8.30 7.80 -37.19
N TRP A 134 -6.99 7.55 -37.06
CA TRP A 134 -5.94 8.16 -37.86
C TRP A 134 -5.05 7.05 -38.42
N PHE A 135 -4.79 7.10 -39.71
CA PHE A 135 -3.82 6.26 -40.41
C PHE A 135 -2.45 6.38 -39.72
N PHE A 136 -1.99 5.31 -39.05
CA PHE A 136 -0.64 5.24 -38.51
C PHE A 136 0.34 4.97 -39.66
N ILE A 137 1.09 6.00 -40.05
CA ILE A 137 2.37 5.79 -40.72
C ILE A 137 3.29 5.14 -39.68
N TRP A 138 3.62 3.87 -39.90
CA TRP A 138 4.56 3.09 -39.09
C TRP A 138 5.98 3.66 -39.27
N GLY A 139 6.27 4.78 -38.60
CA GLY A 139 7.62 5.21 -38.35
C GLY A 139 8.24 4.23 -37.35
N GLY A 140 9.00 3.26 -37.86
CA GLY A 140 9.65 2.25 -37.04
C GLY A 140 10.50 2.89 -35.94
N VAL A 141 10.06 2.76 -34.69
CA VAL A 141 10.92 3.02 -33.54
C VAL A 141 11.97 1.90 -33.57
N ARG A 142 13.18 2.19 -34.10
CA ARG A 142 14.34 1.32 -33.85
C ARG A 142 14.53 1.29 -32.34
N GLY A 143 14.11 0.21 -31.71
CA GLY A 143 14.40 -0.03 -30.30
C GLY A 143 15.91 0.03 -30.10
N MET A 144 16.38 0.87 -29.17
CA MET A 144 17.77 0.82 -28.76
C MET A 144 18.03 -0.54 -28.10
N ARG A 145 19.09 -1.23 -28.52
CA ARG A 145 19.48 -2.51 -27.94
C ARG A 145 19.93 -2.29 -26.48
N TYR A 146 19.51 -3.18 -25.59
CA TYR A 146 19.96 -3.14 -24.20
C TYR A 146 21.36 -3.75 -24.11
N ASP A 147 22.38 -2.88 -24.05
CA ASP A 147 23.79 -3.27 -24.03
C ASP A 147 24.48 -2.92 -22.69
N LYS A 148 23.71 -2.73 -21.60
CA LYS A 148 24.28 -2.43 -20.27
C LYS A 148 24.88 -3.70 -19.67
N PRO A 149 26.18 -3.72 -19.34
CA PRO A 149 26.82 -4.90 -18.75
C PRO A 149 26.34 -5.13 -17.31
N TRP A 150 26.49 -6.37 -16.84
CA TRP A 150 26.43 -6.66 -15.41
C TRP A 150 27.66 -6.05 -14.73
N LEU A 151 27.46 -5.47 -13.56
CA LEU A 151 28.52 -4.87 -12.73
C LEU A 151 28.46 -5.48 -11.33
N SER A 152 29.62 -5.83 -10.79
CA SER A 152 29.83 -6.15 -9.37
C SER A 152 29.52 -4.95 -8.46
N LEU A 153 29.43 -5.16 -7.14
CA LEU A 153 29.15 -4.08 -6.19
C LEU A 153 30.30 -3.05 -6.16
N GLU A 154 31.52 -3.54 -6.29
CA GLU A 154 32.75 -2.76 -6.41
C GLU A 154 32.70 -1.88 -7.65
N GLU A 155 32.42 -2.46 -8.83
CA GLU A 155 32.30 -1.71 -10.09
C GLU A 155 31.15 -0.71 -10.07
N GLN A 156 30.04 -1.03 -9.40
CA GLN A 156 28.93 -0.09 -9.19
C GLN A 156 29.34 1.10 -8.33
N ALA A 157 30.08 0.88 -7.24
CA ALA A 157 30.60 1.96 -6.40
C ALA A 157 31.62 2.82 -7.17
N ASP A 158 32.52 2.18 -7.92
CA ASP A 158 33.50 2.87 -8.76
C ASP A 158 32.82 3.71 -9.85
N LEU A 159 31.74 3.20 -10.46
CA LEU A 159 30.92 3.96 -11.41
C LEU A 159 30.27 5.20 -10.77
N LEU A 160 29.78 5.10 -9.53
CA LEU A 160 29.19 6.25 -8.83
C LEU A 160 30.26 7.31 -8.50
N ALA A 161 31.44 6.88 -8.06
CA ALA A 161 32.57 7.77 -7.80
C ALA A 161 33.06 8.46 -9.09
N GLN A 162 33.16 7.73 -10.20
CA GLN A 162 33.49 8.28 -11.52
C GLN A 162 32.49 9.35 -11.99
N ARG A 163 31.25 9.26 -11.53
CA ARG A 163 30.19 10.25 -11.81
C ARG A 163 30.19 11.41 -10.81
N SER A 164 31.23 11.55 -9.98
CA SER A 164 31.36 12.60 -8.97
C SER A 164 30.42 12.46 -7.76
N LEU A 165 29.96 11.24 -7.44
CA LEU A 165 29.31 11.00 -6.15
C LEU A 165 30.36 10.89 -5.05
N GLU A 166 30.34 11.80 -4.10
CA GLU A 166 31.28 11.81 -2.97
C GLU A 166 30.81 10.83 -1.88
N GLY A 167 31.70 10.01 -1.33
CA GLY A 167 31.36 9.10 -0.23
C GLY A 167 32.45 8.07 0.05
N ASP A 168 32.40 7.47 1.24
CA ASP A 168 33.30 6.36 1.57
C ASP A 168 32.93 5.12 0.73
N ARG A 169 33.91 4.60 -0.02
CA ARG A 169 33.68 3.48 -0.95
C ARG A 169 33.17 2.22 -0.24
N ALA A 170 33.68 1.91 0.95
CA ALA A 170 33.25 0.72 1.68
C ALA A 170 31.80 0.86 2.14
N VAL A 171 31.43 2.05 2.65
CA VAL A 171 30.04 2.37 3.04
C VAL A 171 29.10 2.29 1.85
N VAL A 172 29.48 2.82 0.68
CA VAL A 172 28.66 2.75 -0.54
C VAL A 172 28.41 1.29 -0.94
N ILE A 173 29.45 0.44 -0.93
CA ILE A 173 29.34 -0.99 -1.29
C ILE A 173 28.40 -1.73 -0.33
N GLU A 174 28.48 -1.46 0.97
CA GLU A 174 27.59 -2.06 1.97
C GLU A 174 26.11 -1.73 1.68
N HIS A 175 25.80 -0.46 1.43
CA HIS A 175 24.43 -0.06 1.15
C HIS A 175 23.93 -0.55 -0.22
N LEU A 176 24.81 -0.64 -1.22
CA LEU A 176 24.48 -1.25 -2.51
C LEU A 176 24.16 -2.74 -2.37
N ARG A 177 24.84 -3.46 -1.47
CA ARG A 177 24.56 -4.86 -1.16
C ARG A 177 23.17 -5.03 -0.55
N ASP A 178 22.81 -4.19 0.40
CA ASP A 178 21.57 -4.33 1.17
C ASP A 178 20.33 -3.83 0.42
N VAL A 179 20.46 -2.73 -0.31
CA VAL A 179 19.33 -2.03 -0.93
C VAL A 179 19.29 -2.19 -2.45
N GLY A 180 20.43 -2.39 -3.08
CA GLY A 180 20.57 -2.54 -4.53
C GLY A 180 20.67 -1.21 -5.28
N TYR A 181 21.56 -1.17 -6.27
CA TYR A 181 21.82 -0.02 -7.12
C TYR A 181 20.57 0.56 -7.76
N TYR A 182 19.73 -0.29 -8.37
CA TYR A 182 18.54 0.17 -9.09
C TYR A 182 17.56 0.90 -8.17
N ARG A 183 17.39 0.42 -6.93
CA ARG A 183 16.50 1.05 -5.95
C ARG A 183 17.05 2.40 -5.48
N LEU A 184 18.33 2.47 -5.11
CA LEU A 184 18.96 3.73 -4.70
C LEU A 184 19.04 4.74 -5.85
N SER A 185 19.06 4.27 -7.10
CA SER A 185 19.03 5.14 -8.28
C SER A 185 17.79 6.02 -8.39
N GLY A 186 16.67 5.57 -7.82
CA GLY A 186 15.49 6.41 -7.68
C GLY A 186 15.71 7.62 -6.77
N TYR A 187 16.68 7.61 -5.86
CA TYR A 187 16.87 8.67 -4.88
C TYR A 187 17.96 9.64 -5.30
N TRP A 188 18.98 9.18 -6.02
CA TRP A 188 20.05 10.06 -6.46
C TRP A 188 19.81 10.74 -7.82
N HIS A 189 18.81 10.29 -8.59
CA HIS A 189 18.50 10.86 -9.91
C HIS A 189 18.23 12.38 -9.86
N VAL A 190 17.68 12.90 -8.75
CA VAL A 190 17.42 14.33 -8.58
C VAL A 190 18.68 15.18 -8.37
N PHE A 191 19.83 14.54 -8.12
CA PHE A 191 21.13 15.18 -7.96
C PHE A 191 22.01 15.10 -9.20
N LYS A 192 21.50 14.55 -10.30
CA LYS A 192 22.23 14.41 -11.56
C LYS A 192 21.95 15.53 -12.54
N ASP A 193 22.96 15.85 -13.34
CA ASP A 193 22.84 16.69 -14.53
C ASP A 193 22.50 15.84 -15.77
N GLU A 194 22.32 16.49 -16.92
CA GLU A 194 21.88 15.83 -18.17
C GLU A 194 22.89 14.80 -18.70
N ASP A 195 24.17 14.96 -18.35
CA ASP A 195 25.28 14.07 -18.72
C ASP A 195 25.46 12.87 -17.78
N ASP A 196 24.51 12.65 -16.86
CA ASP A 196 24.50 11.54 -15.88
C ASP A 196 25.54 11.67 -14.76
N SER A 197 26.28 12.79 -14.72
CA SER A 197 27.17 13.19 -13.62
C SER A 197 26.38 13.76 -12.44
N PHE A 198 26.92 13.66 -11.23
CA PHE A 198 26.35 14.26 -10.03
C PHE A 198 26.81 15.71 -9.89
N ARG A 199 25.88 16.58 -9.49
CA ARG A 199 26.19 17.98 -9.19
C ARG A 199 27.27 18.06 -8.10
N PRO A 200 28.22 19.02 -8.19
CA PRO A 200 29.30 19.16 -7.21
C PRO A 200 28.81 19.21 -5.76
N GLY A 201 29.52 18.51 -4.85
CA GLY A 201 29.14 18.41 -3.44
C GLY A 201 27.97 17.46 -3.15
N THR A 202 27.54 16.65 -4.12
CA THR A 202 26.56 15.59 -3.86
C THR A 202 27.25 14.43 -3.16
N THR A 203 26.86 14.19 -1.90
CA THR A 203 27.38 13.08 -1.10
C THR A 203 26.43 11.87 -1.10
N PHE A 204 26.97 10.67 -0.93
CA PHE A 204 26.20 9.45 -0.74
C PHE A 204 25.31 9.54 0.51
N ASP A 205 25.81 10.14 1.60
CA ASP A 205 25.04 10.34 2.83
C ASP A 205 23.77 11.16 2.60
N ARG A 206 23.81 12.15 1.70
CA ARG A 206 22.61 12.93 1.33
C ARG A 206 21.58 12.06 0.61
N VAL A 207 22.03 11.22 -0.31
CA VAL A 207 21.15 10.26 -1.00
C VAL A 207 20.56 9.26 -0.01
N TRP A 208 21.41 8.72 0.85
CA TRP A 208 21.00 7.73 1.85
C TRP A 208 20.00 8.33 2.85
N GLY A 209 20.26 9.54 3.34
CA GLY A 209 19.33 10.26 4.22
C GLY A 209 17.96 10.49 3.58
N LEU A 210 17.91 10.76 2.27
CA LEU A 210 16.66 10.88 1.52
C LEU A 210 15.93 9.53 1.36
N TYR A 211 16.67 8.44 1.12
CA TYR A 211 16.12 7.08 1.10
C TYR A 211 15.48 6.70 2.45
N VAL A 212 16.20 6.96 3.55
CA VAL A 212 15.75 6.68 4.92
C VAL A 212 14.52 7.53 5.26
N PHE A 213 14.54 8.82 4.91
CA PHE A 213 13.40 9.71 5.08
C PHE A 213 12.16 9.19 4.35
N ASP A 214 12.26 8.85 3.06
CA ASP A 214 11.11 8.35 2.28
C ASP A 214 10.58 7.02 2.83
N ARG A 215 11.46 6.17 3.39
CA ARG A 215 11.05 4.97 4.12
C ARG A 215 10.20 5.31 5.35
N GLN A 216 10.62 6.27 6.15
CA GLN A 216 9.87 6.71 7.33
C GLN A 216 8.55 7.39 6.94
N LEU A 217 8.57 8.24 5.90
CA LEU A 217 7.38 8.89 5.36
C LEU A 217 6.32 7.88 4.91
N ARG A 218 6.71 6.78 4.25
CA ARG A 218 5.78 5.69 3.89
C ARG A 218 5.10 5.08 5.11
N LEU A 219 5.85 4.83 6.18
CA LEU A 219 5.30 4.24 7.41
C LEU A 219 4.32 5.19 8.11
N THR A 220 4.69 6.46 8.24
CA THR A 220 3.80 7.50 8.78
C THR A 220 2.54 7.65 7.93
N THR A 221 2.67 7.61 6.61
CA THR A 221 1.52 7.70 5.70
C THR A 221 0.60 6.47 5.84
N LEU A 222 1.16 5.26 5.95
CA LEU A 222 0.40 4.03 6.16
C LEU A 222 -0.36 4.03 7.48
N ASP A 223 0.25 4.52 8.57
CA ASP A 223 -0.39 4.64 9.90
C ASP A 223 -1.66 5.51 9.85
N ALA A 224 -1.68 6.58 9.04
CA ALA A 224 -2.90 7.37 8.83
C ALA A 224 -3.92 6.65 7.94
N ILE A 225 -3.48 6.03 6.84
CA ILE A 225 -4.37 5.31 5.92
C ILE A 225 -5.05 4.13 6.60
N GLU A 226 -4.34 3.40 7.46
CA GLU A 226 -4.88 2.25 8.20
C GLU A 226 -6.11 2.65 9.02
N ARG A 227 -6.06 3.78 9.73
CA ARG A 227 -7.21 4.31 10.49
C ARG A 227 -8.41 4.60 9.60
N VAL A 228 -8.17 5.19 8.43
CA VAL A 228 -9.21 5.43 7.42
C VAL A 228 -9.77 4.11 6.89
N GLU A 229 -8.93 3.11 6.63
CA GLU A 229 -9.35 1.78 6.16
C GLU A 229 -10.24 1.07 7.19
N VAL A 230 -9.87 1.10 8.47
CA VAL A 230 -10.66 0.53 9.58
C VAL A 230 -12.00 1.25 9.75
N PHE A 231 -12.00 2.59 9.66
CA PHE A 231 -13.24 3.38 9.66
C PHE A 231 -14.17 2.94 8.53
N MET A 232 -13.65 2.85 7.30
CA MET A 232 -14.43 2.44 6.14
C MET A 232 -14.97 1.02 6.25
N ARG A 233 -14.18 0.06 6.78
CA ARG A 233 -14.65 -1.31 7.05
C ARG A 233 -15.86 -1.30 7.96
N SER A 234 -15.76 -0.57 9.07
CA SER A 234 -16.79 -0.50 10.10
C SER A 234 -18.07 0.13 9.56
N ARG A 235 -17.96 1.28 8.87
CA ARG A 235 -19.12 1.98 8.32
C ARG A 235 -19.80 1.24 7.19
N LEU A 236 -19.04 0.65 6.28
CA LEU A 236 -19.62 -0.16 5.21
C LEU A 236 -20.36 -1.37 5.78
N ALA A 237 -19.76 -2.10 6.72
CA ALA A 237 -20.42 -3.25 7.31
C ALA A 237 -21.71 -2.84 8.03
N TYR A 238 -21.70 -1.75 8.79
CA TYR A 238 -22.86 -1.25 9.52
C TYR A 238 -24.00 -0.85 8.56
N TYR A 239 -23.77 0.12 7.68
CA TYR A 239 -24.83 0.67 6.84
C TYR A 239 -25.35 -0.30 5.79
N LEU A 240 -24.49 -1.17 5.25
CA LEU A 240 -24.95 -2.18 4.30
C LEU A 240 -25.76 -3.27 5.00
N ALA A 241 -25.29 -3.78 6.15
CA ALA A 241 -26.04 -4.81 6.87
C ALA A 241 -27.43 -4.33 7.32
N ASP A 242 -27.53 -3.07 7.76
CA ASP A 242 -28.79 -2.45 8.14
C ASP A 242 -29.76 -2.33 6.95
N LYS A 243 -29.29 -1.81 5.81
CA LYS A 243 -30.16 -1.53 4.65
C LYS A 243 -30.46 -2.74 3.76
N THR A 244 -29.56 -3.73 3.71
CA THR A 244 -29.63 -4.84 2.74
C THR A 244 -29.60 -6.22 3.38
N GLY A 245 -29.55 -6.27 4.71
CA GLY A 245 -29.41 -7.50 5.48
C GLY A 245 -27.95 -7.96 5.61
N VAL A 246 -27.69 -8.85 6.57
CA VAL A 246 -26.32 -9.22 6.98
C VAL A 246 -25.48 -9.89 5.87
N PHE A 247 -26.14 -10.47 4.87
CA PHE A 247 -25.55 -11.10 3.69
C PHE A 247 -25.85 -10.35 2.39
N GLY A 248 -26.34 -9.11 2.47
CA GLY A 248 -26.89 -8.39 1.31
C GLY A 248 -25.94 -8.29 0.12
N TYR A 249 -24.61 -8.33 0.33
CA TYR A 249 -23.63 -8.29 -0.76
C TYR A 249 -23.67 -9.50 -1.70
N LEU A 250 -24.35 -10.57 -1.30
CA LEU A 250 -24.64 -11.74 -2.14
C LEU A 250 -25.81 -11.51 -3.10
N GLU A 251 -26.54 -10.40 -2.93
CA GLU A 251 -27.61 -9.97 -3.81
C GLU A 251 -27.25 -8.73 -4.61
N ARG A 252 -27.34 -8.83 -5.95
CA ARG A 252 -27.02 -7.71 -6.85
C ARG A 252 -27.78 -6.42 -6.53
N PRO A 253 -29.08 -6.43 -6.16
CA PRO A 253 -29.80 -5.21 -5.79
C PRO A 253 -29.19 -4.43 -4.62
N ALA A 254 -28.43 -5.08 -3.73
CA ALA A 254 -27.73 -4.41 -2.63
C ALA A 254 -26.51 -3.59 -3.09
N LEU A 255 -25.96 -3.93 -4.26
CA LEU A 255 -24.82 -3.23 -4.88
C LEU A 255 -25.21 -2.69 -6.27
N PRO A 256 -26.22 -1.79 -6.34
CA PRO A 256 -26.86 -1.41 -7.61
C PRO A 256 -25.94 -0.64 -8.55
N ARG A 257 -24.80 -0.14 -8.06
CA ARG A 257 -23.84 0.64 -8.84
C ARG A 257 -22.73 -0.19 -9.49
N LEU A 258 -22.74 -1.51 -9.30
CA LEU A 258 -21.87 -2.42 -10.05
C LEU A 258 -22.59 -2.96 -11.28
N SER A 259 -21.90 -2.99 -12.42
CA SER A 259 -22.36 -3.77 -13.58
C SER A 259 -22.44 -5.25 -13.22
N GLN A 260 -23.16 -6.05 -14.03
CA GLN A 260 -23.24 -7.50 -13.80
C GLN A 260 -21.85 -8.14 -13.73
N GLU A 261 -20.97 -7.79 -14.67
CA GLU A 261 -19.60 -8.31 -14.70
C GLU A 261 -18.79 -7.87 -13.49
N GLU A 262 -18.91 -6.60 -13.09
CA GLU A 262 -18.20 -6.08 -11.94
C GLU A 262 -18.65 -6.74 -10.64
N TYR A 263 -19.95 -6.96 -10.50
CA TYR A 263 -20.55 -7.63 -9.36
C TYR A 263 -20.07 -9.09 -9.26
N LEU A 264 -20.09 -9.84 -10.36
CA LEU A 264 -19.59 -11.23 -10.38
C LEU A 264 -18.09 -11.30 -10.06
N SER A 265 -17.31 -10.38 -10.60
CA SER A 265 -15.88 -10.24 -10.29
C SER A 265 -15.65 -9.89 -8.82
N PHE A 266 -16.49 -9.03 -8.23
CA PHE A 266 -16.47 -8.70 -6.80
C PHE A 266 -16.77 -9.93 -5.93
N LEU A 267 -17.83 -10.67 -6.24
CA LEU A 267 -18.20 -11.89 -5.52
C LEU A 267 -17.11 -12.96 -5.58
N LYS A 268 -16.54 -13.18 -6.77
CA LYS A 268 -15.40 -14.10 -6.94
C LYS A 268 -14.24 -13.75 -5.99
N ARG A 269 -13.87 -12.47 -5.93
CA ARG A 269 -12.81 -12.02 -5.02
C ARG A 269 -13.19 -12.20 -3.55
N CYS A 270 -14.45 -12.00 -3.17
CA CYS A 270 -14.90 -12.26 -1.80
C CYS A 270 -14.77 -13.76 -1.44
N MET A 271 -15.19 -14.64 -2.35
CA MET A 271 -15.05 -16.10 -2.19
C MET A 271 -13.57 -16.51 -2.10
N ASP A 272 -12.70 -15.95 -2.95
CA ASP A 272 -11.26 -16.23 -2.92
C ASP A 272 -10.62 -15.78 -1.60
N CYS A 273 -10.93 -14.56 -1.13
CA CYS A 273 -10.45 -14.01 0.14
C CYS A 273 -10.90 -14.89 1.32
N TYR A 274 -12.19 -15.26 1.35
CA TYR A 274 -12.73 -16.08 2.43
C TYR A 274 -12.16 -17.50 2.42
N GLY A 275 -12.12 -18.16 1.25
CA GLY A 275 -11.62 -19.54 1.12
C GLY A 275 -10.14 -19.70 1.44
N ARG A 276 -9.31 -18.68 1.20
CA ARG A 276 -7.88 -18.71 1.53
C ARG A 276 -7.56 -18.26 2.96
N SER A 277 -8.46 -17.49 3.58
CA SER A 277 -8.21 -16.94 4.91
C SER A 277 -8.08 -18.05 5.95
N ARG A 278 -7.12 -17.90 6.87
CA ARG A 278 -6.91 -18.75 8.05
C ARG A 278 -7.05 -17.95 9.35
N GLU A 279 -7.73 -16.82 9.27
CA GLU A 279 -8.02 -16.00 10.44
C GLU A 279 -8.96 -16.75 11.39
N PRO A 280 -8.73 -16.70 12.72
CA PRO A 280 -9.53 -17.46 13.70
C PRO A 280 -11.03 -17.21 13.58
N PHE A 281 -11.45 -15.98 13.31
CA PHE A 281 -12.87 -15.63 13.15
C PHE A 281 -13.48 -16.21 11.87
N ALA A 282 -12.69 -16.34 10.79
CA ALA A 282 -13.14 -16.93 9.53
C ALA A 282 -13.24 -18.45 9.64
N ASP A 283 -12.26 -19.10 10.29
CA ASP A 283 -12.30 -20.53 10.61
C ASP A 283 -13.46 -20.86 11.56
N HIS A 284 -13.68 -20.04 12.59
CA HIS A 284 -14.81 -20.18 13.49
C HIS A 284 -16.14 -20.10 12.72
N PHE A 285 -16.30 -19.11 11.85
CA PHE A 285 -17.53 -18.98 11.07
C PHE A 285 -17.77 -20.19 10.17
N ARG A 286 -16.74 -20.66 9.43
CA ARG A 286 -16.85 -21.88 8.61
C ARG A 286 -17.28 -23.09 9.42
N LYS A 287 -16.66 -23.29 10.59
CA LYS A 287 -16.90 -24.46 11.42
C LYS A 287 -18.31 -24.47 12.02
N VAL A 288 -18.83 -23.32 12.42
CA VAL A 288 -20.11 -23.22 13.13
C VAL A 288 -21.29 -23.03 12.19
N TYR A 289 -21.11 -22.24 11.13
CA TYR A 289 -22.20 -21.81 10.25
C TYR A 289 -22.04 -22.25 8.80
N GLY A 290 -20.92 -22.89 8.41
CA GLY A 290 -20.59 -23.19 7.02
C GLY A 290 -21.56 -24.16 6.34
N ASP A 291 -22.22 -25.04 7.10
CA ASP A 291 -23.22 -25.98 6.58
C ASP A 291 -24.51 -25.28 6.15
N GLU A 292 -24.88 -24.18 6.81
CA GLU A 292 -26.08 -23.38 6.51
C GLU A 292 -25.76 -22.21 5.58
N CYS A 293 -24.64 -21.52 5.82
CA CYS A 293 -24.23 -20.30 5.14
C CYS A 293 -22.83 -20.45 4.56
N GLY A 294 -22.74 -20.65 3.24
CA GLY A 294 -21.46 -20.80 2.55
C GLY A 294 -20.56 -19.54 2.54
N MET A 295 -21.10 -18.39 2.94
CA MET A 295 -20.40 -17.09 2.95
C MET A 295 -20.67 -16.33 4.25
N PRO A 296 -19.69 -15.56 4.77
CA PRO A 296 -19.83 -14.87 6.05
C PRO A 296 -20.57 -13.54 5.94
N PRO A 297 -21.12 -12.98 7.04
CA PRO A 297 -21.79 -11.69 7.04
C PRO A 297 -20.81 -10.54 6.83
N TYR A 298 -21.33 -9.33 6.56
CA TYR A 298 -20.54 -8.14 6.28
C TYR A 298 -19.39 -7.89 7.26
N TRP A 299 -19.62 -7.90 8.59
CA TRP A 299 -18.60 -7.59 9.59
C TRP A 299 -17.45 -8.61 9.64
N VAL A 300 -17.68 -9.84 9.21
CA VAL A 300 -16.59 -10.81 9.01
C VAL A 300 -15.91 -10.54 7.67
N MET A 301 -16.70 -10.37 6.60
CA MET A 301 -16.18 -10.25 5.24
C MET A 301 -15.28 -9.02 5.06
N VAL A 302 -15.65 -7.83 5.57
CA VAL A 302 -14.86 -6.60 5.40
C VAL A 302 -13.46 -6.68 6.03
N ASN A 303 -13.28 -7.51 7.06
CA ASN A 303 -11.99 -7.75 7.70
C ASN A 303 -11.08 -8.69 6.89
N LEU A 304 -11.65 -9.42 5.92
CA LEU A 304 -10.91 -10.24 4.96
C LEU A 304 -10.59 -9.51 3.65
N MET A 305 -11.21 -8.34 3.44
CA MET A 305 -10.98 -7.54 2.24
C MET A 305 -9.70 -6.72 2.34
N GLU A 306 -8.90 -6.76 1.29
CA GLU A 306 -7.89 -5.71 1.05
C GLU A 306 -8.57 -4.38 0.66
N MET A 307 -7.87 -3.26 0.85
CA MET A 307 -8.38 -1.91 0.60
C MET A 307 -9.03 -1.74 -0.79
N GLY A 308 -8.44 -2.35 -1.83
CA GLY A 308 -9.00 -2.28 -3.19
C GLY A 308 -10.36 -2.98 -3.34
N LEU A 309 -10.59 -4.08 -2.61
CA LEU A 309 -11.87 -4.78 -2.62
C LEU A 309 -12.90 -4.03 -1.77
N LEU A 310 -12.47 -3.45 -0.64
CA LEU A 310 -13.29 -2.57 0.20
C LEU A 310 -13.77 -1.32 -0.56
N LEU A 311 -12.88 -0.70 -1.34
CA LEU A 311 -13.23 0.43 -2.21
C LEU A 311 -14.25 0.02 -3.28
N ARG A 312 -14.15 -1.20 -3.82
CA ARG A 312 -15.14 -1.71 -4.76
C ARG A 312 -16.51 -1.91 -4.10
N LEU A 313 -16.53 -2.39 -2.86
CA LEU A 313 -17.76 -2.48 -2.06
C LEU A 313 -18.40 -1.11 -1.87
N TYR A 314 -17.62 -0.10 -1.45
CA TYR A 314 -18.09 1.29 -1.33
C TYR A 314 -18.64 1.84 -2.64
N LYS A 315 -17.95 1.62 -3.77
CA LYS A 315 -18.40 2.09 -5.09
C LYS A 315 -19.72 1.44 -5.51
N GLY A 316 -19.90 0.16 -5.17
CA GLY A 316 -21.11 -0.61 -5.46
C GLY A 316 -22.33 -0.23 -4.63
N ALA A 317 -22.12 0.27 -3.42
CA ALA A 317 -23.20 0.69 -2.51
C ALA A 317 -24.07 1.81 -3.12
N SER A 318 -25.32 1.91 -2.65
CA SER A 318 -26.27 2.95 -3.11
C SER A 318 -25.76 4.37 -2.83
N CYS A 319 -26.31 5.35 -3.56
CA CYS A 319 -25.97 6.76 -3.35
C CYS A 319 -26.25 7.21 -1.91
N ASP A 320 -27.32 6.72 -1.30
CA ASP A 320 -27.69 7.05 0.07
C ASP A 320 -26.62 6.59 1.06
N ILE A 321 -26.21 5.31 1.00
CA ILE A 321 -25.17 4.76 1.90
C ILE A 321 -23.85 5.54 1.73
N ARG A 322 -23.47 5.82 0.48
CA ARG A 322 -22.25 6.59 0.21
C ARG A 322 -22.36 8.03 0.73
N GLY A 323 -23.56 8.60 0.67
CA GLY A 323 -23.87 9.93 1.21
C GLY A 323 -23.74 9.98 2.74
N GLU A 324 -24.31 8.99 3.45
CA GLU A 324 -24.21 8.85 4.91
C GLU A 324 -22.75 8.77 5.37
N ILE A 325 -21.95 7.90 4.73
CA ILE A 325 -20.54 7.75 5.11
C ILE A 325 -19.73 9.02 4.81
N ALA A 326 -20.03 9.71 3.70
CA ALA A 326 -19.30 10.91 3.33
C ALA A 326 -19.64 12.11 4.22
N SER A 327 -20.90 12.22 4.67
CA SER A 327 -21.32 13.30 5.57
C SER A 327 -20.67 13.18 6.96
N GLU A 328 -20.43 11.96 7.45
CA GLU A 328 -19.69 11.74 8.71
C GLU A 328 -18.31 12.41 8.70
N VAL A 329 -17.61 12.38 7.56
CA VAL A 329 -16.28 13.00 7.40
C VAL A 329 -16.35 14.37 6.73
N GLY A 330 -17.53 14.99 6.68
CA GLY A 330 -17.73 16.38 6.26
C GLY A 330 -17.53 16.64 4.76
N VAL A 331 -17.65 15.64 3.88
CA VAL A 331 -17.51 15.82 2.44
C VAL A 331 -18.63 15.19 1.63
N THR A 332 -18.67 15.47 0.33
CA THR A 332 -19.61 14.80 -0.59
C THR A 332 -19.11 13.40 -0.98
N ALA A 333 -20.03 12.49 -1.31
CA ALA A 333 -19.69 11.14 -1.76
C ALA A 333 -18.74 11.10 -2.97
N THR A 334 -18.81 12.10 -3.85
CA THR A 334 -17.90 12.25 -5.01
C THR A 334 -16.48 12.62 -4.57
N VAL A 335 -16.34 13.52 -3.60
CA VAL A 335 -15.04 13.89 -3.02
C VAL A 335 -14.44 12.68 -2.29
N LEU A 336 -15.23 12.01 -1.42
CA LEU A 336 -14.75 10.84 -0.69
C LEU A 336 -14.34 9.71 -1.64
N ASP A 337 -15.08 9.46 -2.72
CA ASP A 337 -14.69 8.47 -3.74
C ASP A 337 -13.33 8.80 -4.36
N SER A 338 -13.12 10.06 -4.74
CA SER A 338 -11.84 10.51 -5.28
C SER A 338 -10.70 10.35 -4.26
N TRP A 339 -10.95 10.65 -3.00
CA TRP A 339 -9.98 10.49 -1.91
C TRP A 339 -9.64 9.03 -1.68
N LEU A 340 -10.62 8.14 -1.54
CA LEU A 340 -10.38 6.71 -1.30
C LEU A 340 -9.62 6.06 -2.46
N VAL A 341 -9.85 6.48 -3.71
CA VAL A 341 -9.04 6.04 -4.85
C VAL A 341 -7.57 6.47 -4.69
N ALA A 342 -7.32 7.75 -4.39
CA ALA A 342 -5.97 8.27 -4.19
C ALA A 342 -5.26 7.60 -3.00
N LEU A 343 -5.97 7.41 -1.88
CA LEU A 343 -5.44 6.73 -0.69
C LEU A 343 -5.10 5.26 -0.99
N ASN A 344 -5.94 4.53 -1.75
CA ASN A 344 -5.62 3.17 -2.17
C ASN A 344 -4.37 3.13 -3.07
N THR A 345 -4.20 4.09 -3.98
CA THR A 345 -2.97 4.21 -4.77
C THR A 345 -1.75 4.45 -3.89
N VAL A 346 -1.82 5.39 -2.94
CA VAL A 346 -0.70 5.73 -2.04
C VAL A 346 -0.38 4.59 -1.08
N ARG A 347 -1.40 3.90 -0.55
CA ARG A 347 -1.26 2.69 0.27
C ARG A 347 -0.49 1.62 -0.48
N ASN A 348 -0.83 1.37 -1.74
CA ASN A 348 -0.13 0.39 -2.56
C ASN A 348 1.31 0.81 -2.88
N ILE A 349 1.56 2.10 -3.14
CA ILE A 349 2.94 2.64 -3.28
C ILE A 349 3.75 2.30 -2.02
N CYS A 350 3.17 2.55 -0.84
CA CYS A 350 3.85 2.29 0.42
C CYS A 350 4.08 0.79 0.66
N ALA A 351 3.05 -0.04 0.43
CA ALA A 351 3.10 -1.48 0.61
C ALA A 351 4.09 -2.17 -0.36
N HIS A 352 4.26 -1.64 -1.57
CA HIS A 352 5.27 -2.10 -2.53
C HIS A 352 6.64 -1.41 -2.35
N HIS A 353 6.82 -0.67 -1.27
CA HIS A 353 8.07 0.04 -0.94
C HIS A 353 8.57 0.96 -2.06
N SER A 354 7.65 1.52 -2.85
CA SER A 354 7.95 2.40 -3.96
C SER A 354 8.23 3.82 -3.48
N ARG A 355 9.02 4.59 -4.25
CA ARG A 355 9.36 5.98 -3.92
C ARG A 355 8.10 6.85 -3.80
N LEU A 356 7.95 7.57 -2.68
CA LEU A 356 6.75 8.37 -2.39
C LEU A 356 7.02 9.88 -2.44
N TRP A 357 8.06 10.35 -1.76
CA TRP A 357 8.29 11.77 -1.43
C TRP A 357 8.10 12.73 -2.61
N ASN A 358 8.77 12.51 -3.74
CA ASN A 358 8.73 13.41 -4.91
C ASN A 358 7.91 12.86 -6.08
N ARG A 359 7.02 11.89 -5.86
CA ARG A 359 6.22 11.30 -6.94
C ARG A 359 5.05 12.23 -7.31
N PRO A 360 4.86 12.58 -8.60
CA PRO A 360 3.61 13.18 -9.05
C PRO A 360 2.52 12.11 -9.09
N PHE A 361 1.32 12.44 -8.62
CA PHE A 361 0.20 11.50 -8.67
C PHE A 361 -0.57 11.59 -10.00
N GLY A 362 -0.69 10.45 -10.69
CA GLY A 362 -1.52 10.35 -11.89
C GLY A 362 -3.02 10.45 -11.58
N THR A 363 -3.45 9.91 -10.44
CA THR A 363 -4.82 10.05 -9.94
C THR A 363 -4.87 11.12 -8.87
N ARG A 364 -5.10 12.37 -9.29
CA ARG A 364 -5.16 13.52 -8.39
C ARG A 364 -6.46 13.48 -7.59
N PRO A 365 -6.41 13.50 -6.24
CA PRO A 365 -7.63 13.60 -5.46
C PRO A 365 -8.31 14.96 -5.70
N MET A 366 -9.63 14.94 -5.67
CA MET A 366 -10.47 16.12 -5.80
C MET A 366 -10.34 17.01 -4.56
N ILE A 367 -10.04 18.28 -4.76
CA ILE A 367 -10.12 19.29 -3.70
C ILE A 367 -11.57 19.80 -3.62
N PRO A 368 -12.22 19.82 -2.45
CA PRO A 368 -13.54 20.43 -2.28
C PRO A 368 -13.59 21.85 -2.84
N ARG A 369 -14.69 22.22 -3.50
CA ARG A 369 -14.87 23.58 -4.01
C ARG A 369 -14.96 24.56 -2.83
N ALA A 370 -14.45 25.78 -2.99
CA ALA A 370 -14.44 26.80 -1.93
C ALA A 370 -15.83 27.04 -1.30
N LYS A 371 -16.91 26.98 -2.10
CA LYS A 371 -18.29 27.12 -1.60
C LYS A 371 -18.74 26.00 -0.64
N ASN A 372 -18.09 24.84 -0.70
CA ASN A 372 -18.40 23.69 0.14
C ASN A 372 -17.49 23.68 1.39
N ASP A 373 -16.21 24.01 1.22
CA ASP A 373 -15.26 24.19 2.32
C ASP A 373 -14.12 25.14 1.89
N ALA A 374 -14.14 26.36 2.41
CA ALA A 374 -13.19 27.40 2.07
C ALA A 374 -11.78 27.11 2.60
N ARG A 375 -11.65 26.24 3.62
CA ARG A 375 -10.36 25.89 4.26
C ARG A 375 -9.35 25.25 3.31
N TRP A 376 -9.83 24.69 2.19
CA TRP A 376 -8.98 24.12 1.15
C TRP A 376 -8.31 25.17 0.24
N HIS A 377 -8.77 26.43 0.30
CA HIS A 377 -8.36 27.51 -0.60
C HIS A 377 -7.73 28.68 0.15
N GLU A 378 -8.19 28.97 1.38
CA GLU A 378 -7.76 30.12 2.18
C GLU A 378 -7.41 29.73 3.63
N PRO A 379 -6.38 30.35 4.24
CA PRO A 379 -5.43 31.32 3.67
C PRO A 379 -4.35 30.69 2.77
N TYR A 380 -4.41 29.36 2.59
CA TYR A 380 -3.46 28.62 1.76
C TYR A 380 -4.21 27.66 0.84
N LYS A 381 -3.88 27.72 -0.46
CA LYS A 381 -4.48 26.87 -1.49
C LYS A 381 -3.81 25.51 -1.55
N VAL A 382 -4.56 24.46 -1.24
CA VAL A 382 -4.06 23.08 -1.26
C VAL A 382 -4.01 22.55 -2.69
N GLU A 383 -2.82 22.12 -3.12
CA GLU A 383 -2.62 21.44 -4.41
C GLU A 383 -2.61 19.92 -4.21
N SER A 384 -3.11 19.16 -5.20
CA SER A 384 -3.28 17.70 -5.11
C SER A 384 -2.38 16.87 -6.03
N ASP A 385 -1.33 17.48 -6.59
CA ASP A 385 -0.42 16.81 -7.54
C ASP A 385 0.71 16.02 -6.86
N ARG A 386 0.96 16.27 -5.56
CA ARG A 386 2.04 15.68 -4.76
C ARG A 386 1.57 15.16 -3.40
N ILE A 387 2.49 14.54 -2.66
CA ILE A 387 2.23 13.92 -1.35
C ILE A 387 1.62 14.89 -0.34
N PHE A 388 1.95 16.18 -0.39
CA PHE A 388 1.33 17.21 0.45
C PHE A 388 -0.20 17.19 0.41
N GLY A 389 -0.81 17.10 -0.79
CA GLY A 389 -2.27 17.07 -0.92
C GLY A 389 -2.89 15.84 -0.27
N VAL A 390 -2.24 14.68 -0.40
CA VAL A 390 -2.68 13.43 0.25
C VAL A 390 -2.53 13.51 1.77
N LEU A 391 -1.41 14.02 2.26
CA LEU A 391 -1.19 14.22 3.70
C LEU A 391 -2.22 15.21 4.27
N THR A 392 -2.62 16.22 3.51
CA THR A 392 -3.65 17.19 3.92
C THR A 392 -5.03 16.54 3.99
N ILE A 393 -5.37 15.67 3.04
CA ILE A 393 -6.59 14.83 3.08
C ILE A 393 -6.59 13.92 4.31
N LEU A 394 -5.47 13.26 4.59
CA LEU A 394 -5.34 12.43 5.78
C LEU A 394 -5.48 13.26 7.06
N SER A 395 -4.86 14.45 7.12
CA SER A 395 -5.04 15.38 8.23
C SER A 395 -6.51 15.73 8.45
N CYS A 396 -7.23 16.10 7.38
CA CYS A 396 -8.66 16.42 7.45
C CYS A 396 -9.49 15.22 7.94
N LEU A 397 -9.31 14.03 7.36
CA LEU A 397 -10.06 12.83 7.75
C LEU A 397 -9.81 12.42 9.19
N LEU A 398 -8.57 12.56 9.68
CA LEU A 398 -8.20 12.19 11.04
C LEU A 398 -8.76 13.14 12.10
N GLU A 399 -9.19 14.36 11.75
CA GLU A 399 -9.91 15.23 12.71
C GLU A 399 -11.19 14.56 13.21
N VAL A 400 -11.84 13.76 12.36
CA VAL A 400 -13.07 13.02 12.72
C VAL A 400 -12.75 11.60 13.17
N ILE A 401 -11.89 10.90 12.42
CA ILE A 401 -11.67 9.45 12.60
C ILE A 401 -10.82 9.14 13.84
N ALA A 402 -9.86 10.00 14.17
CA ALA A 402 -8.94 9.78 15.28
C ALA A 402 -8.46 11.13 15.85
N PRO A 403 -9.35 11.90 16.51
CA PRO A 403 -9.05 13.26 16.96
C PRO A 403 -7.82 13.33 17.90
N ASP A 404 -7.63 12.32 18.74
CA ASP A 404 -6.55 12.26 19.73
C ASP A 404 -5.22 11.73 19.16
N THR A 405 -5.10 11.58 17.83
CA THR A 405 -3.89 11.04 17.20
C THR A 405 -2.71 12.00 17.26
N SER A 406 -1.54 11.49 17.66
CA SER A 406 -0.26 12.21 17.56
C SER A 406 0.41 12.10 16.18
N TRP A 407 -0.32 11.61 15.15
CA TRP A 407 0.20 11.41 13.80
C TRP A 407 0.83 12.67 13.19
N ARG A 408 0.19 13.83 13.35
CA ARG A 408 0.67 15.11 12.80
C ARG A 408 2.00 15.52 13.43
N CYS A 409 2.13 15.36 14.74
CA CYS A 409 3.40 15.62 15.46
C CYS A 409 4.53 14.73 14.94
N ARG A 410 4.28 13.43 14.76
CA ARG A 410 5.29 12.50 14.18
C ARG A 410 5.69 12.90 12.76
N LEU A 411 4.72 13.34 11.95
CA LEU A 411 5.00 13.83 10.60
C LEU A 411 5.86 15.10 10.65
N PHE A 412 5.54 16.07 11.50
CA PHE A 412 6.31 17.30 11.64
C PHE A 412 7.75 17.04 12.09
N ALA A 413 7.95 16.16 13.07
CA ALA A 413 9.29 15.74 13.50
C ALA A 413 10.10 15.09 12.36
N GLN A 414 9.45 14.37 11.43
CA GLN A 414 10.13 13.81 10.25
C GLN A 414 10.46 14.86 9.19
N LEU A 415 9.67 15.93 9.09
CA LEU A 415 9.89 17.04 8.16
C LEU A 415 10.96 18.02 8.68
N GLU A 416 11.27 17.98 9.97
CA GLU A 416 12.31 18.80 10.58
C GLU A 416 13.69 18.54 9.94
N GLY A 417 14.44 19.61 9.70
CA GLY A 417 15.76 19.55 9.06
C GLY A 417 15.77 19.18 7.58
N ARG A 418 14.60 19.05 6.92
CA ARG A 418 14.53 18.90 5.46
C ARG A 418 14.86 20.21 4.75
N THR A 419 15.49 20.11 3.58
CA THR A 419 15.80 21.31 2.78
C THR A 419 14.53 21.88 2.14
N GLU A 420 14.53 23.18 1.83
CA GLU A 420 13.41 23.82 1.11
C GLU A 420 13.09 23.11 -0.21
N MET A 421 14.12 22.66 -0.94
CA MET A 421 13.96 21.91 -2.19
C MET A 421 13.29 20.54 -1.98
N ASP A 422 13.58 19.86 -0.86
CA ASP A 422 12.89 18.61 -0.53
C ASP A 422 11.41 18.87 -0.25
N MET A 423 11.12 19.91 0.53
CA MET A 423 9.76 20.34 0.87
C MET A 423 8.95 20.70 -0.38
N LEU A 424 9.51 21.51 -1.27
CA LEU A 424 8.89 21.87 -2.56
C LEU A 424 8.62 20.65 -3.45
N SER A 425 9.55 19.69 -3.50
CA SER A 425 9.39 18.46 -4.28
C SER A 425 8.24 17.57 -3.78
N MET A 426 7.96 17.64 -2.48
CA MET A 426 6.82 16.98 -1.83
C MET A 426 5.51 17.77 -1.96
N GLY A 427 5.56 19.02 -2.42
CA GLY A 427 4.40 19.91 -2.57
C GLY A 427 4.15 20.83 -1.37
N PHE A 428 5.03 20.85 -0.37
CA PHE A 428 4.99 21.82 0.73
C PHE A 428 5.56 23.14 0.22
N ARG A 429 4.71 24.11 -0.11
CA ARG A 429 5.12 25.44 -0.59
C ARG A 429 5.18 26.43 0.58
N PRO A 430 5.90 27.56 0.46
CA PRO A 430 5.92 28.57 1.51
C PRO A 430 4.51 28.95 1.99
N GLY A 431 4.32 29.01 3.31
CA GLY A 431 3.03 29.31 3.93
C GLY A 431 2.11 28.10 4.13
N TRP A 432 2.53 26.87 3.82
CA TRP A 432 1.71 25.66 4.03
C TRP A 432 1.27 25.47 5.49
N GLN A 433 2.06 25.99 6.44
CA GLN A 433 1.75 25.96 7.88
C GLN A 433 0.49 26.77 8.23
N GLU A 434 0.11 27.74 7.39
CA GLU A 434 -1.10 28.54 7.57
C GLU A 434 -2.37 27.82 7.09
N CYS A 435 -2.21 26.70 6.38
CA CYS A 435 -3.33 25.86 5.97
C CYS A 435 -4.15 25.43 7.20
N PRO A 436 -5.48 25.57 7.19
CA PRO A 436 -6.31 25.28 8.36
C PRO A 436 -6.24 23.83 8.85
N PHE A 437 -5.87 22.89 7.97
CA PHE A 437 -5.70 21.47 8.32
C PHE A 437 -4.35 21.17 8.98
N TRP A 438 -3.46 22.14 9.07
CA TRP A 438 -2.11 22.02 9.65
C TRP A 438 -1.90 22.99 10.81
N LYS A 439 -2.32 24.25 10.65
CA LYS A 439 -2.09 25.35 11.59
C LYS A 439 -2.40 25.03 13.06
N PRO A 440 -3.56 24.41 13.41
CA PRO A 440 -3.86 24.09 14.81
C PRO A 440 -2.83 23.17 15.46
N TRP A 441 -2.19 22.31 14.66
CA TRP A 441 -1.30 21.26 15.12
C TRP A 441 0.18 21.69 15.15
N MET A 442 0.49 22.87 14.61
CA MET A 442 1.86 23.42 14.62
C MET A 442 2.32 23.78 16.03
N GLN A 443 1.39 24.11 16.94
CA GLN A 443 1.69 24.47 18.32
C GLN A 443 2.01 23.26 19.21
N ASP A 444 1.48 22.08 18.85
CA ASP A 444 1.68 20.84 19.60
C ASP A 444 3.07 20.22 19.40
N VAL A 445 3.87 20.69 18.42
CA VAL A 445 5.22 20.17 18.15
C VAL A 445 6.16 20.40 19.33
N ALA A 446 6.05 21.57 19.98
CA ALA A 446 6.82 21.88 21.20
C ALA A 446 6.38 21.01 22.38
N TRP A 447 5.10 20.63 22.46
CA TRP A 447 4.54 19.84 23.55
C TRP A 447 4.75 18.32 23.38
N ALA A 448 4.78 17.81 22.14
CA ALA A 448 5.01 16.40 21.84
C ALA A 448 6.46 15.97 22.06
N ALA A 449 7.43 16.87 21.84
CA ALA A 449 8.85 16.64 22.14
C ALA A 449 9.08 16.30 23.63
N ASP A 450 8.38 16.99 24.54
CA ASP A 450 8.45 16.74 25.99
C ASP A 450 7.83 15.40 26.40
N ARG A 451 6.71 14.98 25.79
CA ARG A 451 6.07 13.69 26.15
C ARG A 451 6.81 12.48 25.59
N GLN A 452 7.43 12.58 24.42
CA GLN A 452 8.22 11.47 23.87
C GLN A 452 9.45 11.18 24.77
N ALA A 453 10.02 12.21 25.40
CA ALA A 453 11.09 12.10 26.40
C ALA A 453 10.62 11.58 27.76
N THR A 454 9.32 11.62 28.05
CA THR A 454 8.74 11.14 29.32
C THR A 454 8.29 9.66 29.23
N ILE A 455 8.17 9.11 28.01
CA ILE A 455 7.72 7.73 27.75
C ILE A 455 8.91 6.79 27.41
N GLN A 456 10.10 7.33 27.13
CA GLN A 456 11.37 6.58 27.09
C GLN A 456 12.05 6.62 28.44
#